data_AF-A0A9E5KFW8-F1
#
_entry.id   AF-A0A9E5KFW8-F1
#
_cell.length_a   1.000
_cell.length_b   1.000
_cell.length_c   1.000
_cell.angle_alpha   90.00
_cell.angle_beta   90.00
_cell.angle_gamma   90.00
#
_symmetry.space_group_name_H-M   'P 1'
#
loop_
_entity.id
_entity.type
_entity.pdbx_description
1 polymer ?
#
loop_
_entity_poly.entity_id
_entity_poly.type
_entity_poly.pdbx_seq_one_letter_code
_entity_poly.pdbx_strand_id
1 'polypeptide(L)'
;MCALVLACVLAGVALEPADDVRARLDKAIAAHRVAIEKACNDIDDALSSKIELFRKQGDREGLKRVKAELEAWQSTRKLPRSVPTSLYQVNIDKTTKTLTLEFDRALREFTKLGRDDLAD
;
A
#
# COMPACT_ATOMS: atom_id res chain seq x y z
N MET A 1 24.13 2.00 -19.67
CA MET A 1 24.69 3.32 -19.29
C MET A 1 23.52 4.30 -19.37
N CYS A 2 22.91 4.66 -18.25
CA CYS A 2 23.19 5.91 -17.52
C CYS A 2 23.15 7.11 -18.48
N ALA A 3 22.32 8.13 -18.33
CA ALA A 3 21.48 8.54 -17.21
C ALA A 3 20.48 9.54 -17.78
N LEU A 4 19.23 9.47 -17.34
CA LEU A 4 18.33 10.62 -17.40
C LEU A 4 18.00 10.95 -15.95
N VAL A 5 18.93 11.70 -15.36
CA VAL A 5 18.72 12.45 -14.13
C VAL A 5 17.61 13.43 -14.46
N LEU A 6 16.36 13.02 -14.22
CA LEU A 6 15.22 13.91 -14.21
C LEU A 6 15.42 14.80 -12.98
N ALA A 7 16.00 15.98 -13.25
CA ALA A 7 16.26 17.02 -12.27
C ALA A 7 14.97 17.29 -11.48
N CYS A 8 14.97 16.88 -10.21
CA CYS A 8 14.06 17.43 -9.22
C CYS A 8 14.37 18.92 -9.14
N VAL A 9 13.53 19.71 -9.80
CA VAL A 9 13.47 21.16 -9.67
C VAL A 9 13.18 21.44 -8.20
N LEU A 10 14.25 21.63 -7.41
CA LEU A 10 14.25 22.37 -6.16
C LEU A 10 14.08 23.86 -6.51
N ALA A 11 12.91 24.21 -7.03
CA ALA A 11 12.45 25.58 -6.96
C ALA A 11 11.94 25.78 -5.53
N GLY A 12 12.62 26.63 -4.76
CA GLY A 12 12.10 27.20 -3.52
C GLY A 12 10.95 28.15 -3.82
N VAL A 13 9.86 27.63 -4.42
CA VAL A 13 8.56 28.26 -4.37
C VAL A 13 8.04 28.02 -2.97
N ALA A 14 7.86 29.09 -2.20
CA ALA A 14 7.02 29.05 -1.02
C ALA A 14 5.63 28.58 -1.50
N LEU A 15 5.38 27.28 -1.39
CA LEU A 15 4.04 26.73 -1.58
C LEU A 15 3.12 27.49 -0.64
N GLU A 16 1.96 27.90 -1.14
CA GLU A 16 0.94 28.41 -0.23
C GLU A 16 0.70 27.34 0.85
N PRO A 17 0.48 27.72 2.12
CA PRO A 17 0.34 26.76 3.20
C PRO A 17 -0.68 25.65 2.91
N ALA A 18 -1.73 25.95 2.15
CA ALA A 18 -2.72 24.98 1.69
C ALA A 18 -2.15 23.91 0.73
N ASP A 19 -1.25 24.30 -0.17
CA ASP A 19 -0.65 23.37 -1.13
C ASP A 19 0.35 22.41 -0.47
N ASP A 20 1.10 22.86 0.55
CA ASP A 20 1.98 21.98 1.34
C ASP A 20 1.16 20.95 2.13
N VAL A 21 0.05 21.37 2.73
CA VAL A 21 -0.88 20.47 3.45
C VAL A 21 -1.43 19.41 2.50
N ARG A 22 -1.89 19.82 1.31
CA ARG A 22 -2.40 18.91 0.29
C ARG A 22 -1.33 17.93 -0.20
N ALA A 23 -0.12 18.42 -0.49
CA ALA A 23 0.99 17.59 -0.95
C ALA A 23 1.38 16.51 0.08
N ARG A 24 1.32 16.82 1.38
CA ARG A 24 1.58 15.85 2.45
C ARG A 24 0.49 14.79 2.54
N LEU A 25 -0.77 15.19 2.45
CA LEU A 25 -1.90 14.26 2.43
C LEU A 25 -1.83 13.33 1.21
N ASP A 26 -1.61 13.88 0.02
CA ASP A 26 -1.47 13.11 -1.22
C ASP A 26 -0.31 12.11 -1.14
N LYS A 27 0.81 12.52 -0.53
CA LYS A 27 1.94 11.61 -0.28
C LYS A 27 1.56 10.47 0.66
N ALA A 28 0.79 10.74 1.72
CA ALA A 28 0.32 9.71 2.64
C ALA A 28 -0.65 8.73 1.96
N ILE A 29 -1.57 9.24 1.12
CA ILE A 29 -2.49 8.43 0.30
C ILE A 29 -1.70 7.54 -0.65
N ALA A 30 -0.74 8.10 -1.38
CA ALA A 30 0.11 7.36 -2.31
C ALA A 30 0.90 6.25 -1.59
N ALA A 31 1.49 6.57 -0.43
CA ALA A 31 2.23 5.59 0.37
C ALA A 31 1.34 4.45 0.87
N HIS A 32 0.11 4.74 1.30
CA HIS A 32 -0.85 3.73 1.73
C HIS A 32 -1.27 2.82 0.57
N ARG A 33 -1.56 3.41 -0.60
CA ARG A 33 -1.88 2.66 -1.82
C ARG A 33 -0.75 1.72 -2.24
N VAL A 34 0.48 2.23 -2.28
CA VAL A 34 1.67 1.43 -2.61
C VAL A 34 1.87 0.29 -1.61
N ALA A 35 1.60 0.52 -0.32
CA ALA A 35 1.71 -0.54 0.68
C ALA A 35 0.68 -1.66 0.47
N ILE A 36 -0.57 -1.32 0.12
CA ILE A 36 -1.60 -2.31 -0.21
C ILE A 36 -1.22 -3.09 -1.48
N GLU A 37 -0.87 -2.39 -2.55
CA GLU A 37 -0.49 -3.02 -3.82
C GLU A 37 0.70 -3.96 -3.63
N LYS A 38 1.72 -3.51 -2.89
CA LYS A 38 2.88 -4.34 -2.56
C LYS A 38 2.48 -5.57 -1.74
N ALA A 39 1.66 -5.41 -0.70
CA ALA A 39 1.19 -6.53 0.10
C ALA A 39 0.43 -7.56 -0.73
N CYS A 40 -0.40 -7.11 -1.66
CA CYS A 40 -1.12 -8.00 -2.57
C CYS A 40 -0.16 -8.79 -3.47
N ASN A 41 0.80 -8.11 -4.10
CA ASN A 41 1.78 -8.75 -4.96
C ASN A 41 2.65 -9.74 -4.18
N ASP A 42 3.11 -9.37 -2.98
CA ASP A 42 3.92 -10.26 -2.13
C ASP A 42 3.15 -11.54 -1.75
N ILE A 43 1.82 -11.44 -1.51
CA ILE A 43 0.96 -12.60 -1.23
C ILE A 43 0.82 -13.49 -2.47
N ASP A 44 0.58 -12.90 -3.65
CA ASP A 44 0.47 -13.62 -4.92
C ASP A 44 1.77 -14.38 -5.26
N ASP A 45 2.92 -13.74 -5.05
CA ASP A 45 4.24 -14.34 -5.26
C ASP A 45 4.52 -15.48 -4.26
N ALA A 46 4.14 -15.29 -2.99
CA ALA A 46 4.31 -16.31 -1.96
C ALA A 46 3.45 -17.55 -2.23
N LEU A 47 2.19 -17.37 -2.64
CA LEU A 47 1.29 -18.45 -3.03
C LEU A 47 1.81 -19.18 -4.28
N SER A 48 2.26 -18.44 -5.30
CA SER A 48 2.84 -19.00 -6.52
C SER A 48 4.09 -19.83 -6.21
N SER A 49 4.97 -19.33 -5.33
CA SER A 49 6.15 -20.05 -4.88
C SER A 49 5.81 -21.35 -4.14
N LYS A 50 4.74 -21.35 -3.32
CA LYS A 50 4.24 -22.57 -2.67
C LYS A 50 3.65 -23.58 -3.65
N ILE A 51 2.94 -23.12 -4.68
CA ILE A 51 2.43 -23.98 -5.75
C ILE A 51 3.59 -24.71 -6.43
N GLU A 52 4.66 -23.99 -6.79
CA GLU A 52 5.85 -24.57 -7.41
C GLU A 52 6.56 -25.55 -6.48
N LEU A 53 6.64 -25.24 -5.18
CA LEU A 53 7.21 -26.14 -4.18
C LEU A 53 6.45 -27.47 -4.11
N PHE A 54 5.12 -27.43 -4.00
CA PHE A 54 4.30 -28.64 -3.93
C PHE A 54 4.31 -29.43 -5.24
N ARG A 55 4.39 -28.76 -6.41
CA ARG A 55 4.61 -29.43 -7.69
C ARG A 55 5.92 -30.21 -7.71
N LYS A 56 7.02 -29.60 -7.28
CA LYS A 56 8.35 -30.23 -7.23
C LYS A 56 8.40 -31.41 -6.25
N GLN A 57 7.63 -31.35 -5.18
CA GLN A 57 7.53 -32.40 -4.17
C GLN A 57 6.56 -33.53 -4.55
N GLY A 58 5.74 -33.36 -5.59
CA GLY A 58 4.66 -34.30 -5.91
C GLY A 58 3.52 -34.32 -4.89
N ASP A 59 3.40 -33.31 -4.03
CA ASP A 59 2.34 -33.21 -3.03
C ASP A 59 1.04 -32.69 -3.66
N ARG A 60 0.20 -33.62 -4.11
CA ARG A 60 -1.10 -33.33 -4.72
C ARG A 60 -2.06 -32.63 -3.76
N GLU A 61 -2.07 -33.02 -2.48
CA GLU A 61 -2.99 -32.47 -1.49
C GLU A 61 -2.57 -31.05 -1.11
N GLY A 62 -1.27 -30.81 -0.91
CA GLY A 62 -0.70 -29.47 -0.73
C GLY A 62 -1.00 -28.55 -1.90
N LEU A 63 -0.81 -29.04 -3.14
CA LEU A 63 -1.11 -28.28 -4.35
C LEU A 63 -2.59 -27.89 -4.45
N LYS A 64 -3.51 -28.82 -4.15
CA LYS A 64 -4.95 -28.55 -4.18
C LYS A 64 -5.35 -27.50 -3.14
N ARG A 65 -4.82 -27.59 -1.93
CA ARG A 65 -5.08 -26.61 -0.86
C ARG A 65 -4.61 -25.21 -1.24
N VAL A 66 -3.36 -25.05 -1.70
CA VAL A 66 -2.82 -23.72 -2.02
C VAL A 66 -3.52 -23.11 -3.24
N LYS A 67 -3.92 -23.91 -4.24
CA LYS A 67 -4.72 -23.40 -5.36
C LYS A 67 -6.08 -22.86 -4.93
N ALA A 68 -6.76 -23.57 -4.02
CA ALA A 68 -8.02 -23.07 -3.46
C ALA A 68 -7.83 -21.79 -2.63
N GLU A 69 -6.72 -21.68 -1.90
CA GLU A 69 -6.37 -20.42 -1.20
C GLU A 69 -6.08 -19.27 -2.15
N LEU A 70 -5.38 -19.52 -3.27
CA LEU A 70 -5.12 -18.52 -4.31
C LEU A 70 -6.43 -18.02 -4.95
N GLU A 71 -7.33 -18.94 -5.28
CA GLU A 71 -8.65 -18.58 -5.82
C GLU A 71 -9.46 -17.76 -4.82
N ALA A 72 -9.49 -18.15 -3.54
CA ALA A 72 -10.17 -17.40 -2.49
C ALA A 72 -9.56 -16.01 -2.28
N TRP A 73 -8.23 -15.90 -2.35
CA TRP A 73 -7.51 -14.63 -2.27
C TRP A 73 -7.83 -13.72 -3.45
N GLN A 74 -7.83 -14.23 -4.68
CA GLN A 74 -8.09 -13.45 -5.88
C GLN A 74 -9.56 -13.01 -6.00
N SER A 75 -10.50 -13.88 -5.61
CA SER A 75 -11.94 -13.61 -5.73
C SER A 75 -12.52 -12.77 -4.58
N THR A 76 -12.12 -13.06 -3.34
CA THR A 76 -12.74 -12.48 -2.15
C THR A 76 -11.77 -11.72 -1.25
N ARG A 77 -10.48 -11.62 -1.63
CA ARG A 77 -9.40 -11.07 -0.78
C ARG A 77 -9.32 -11.75 0.58
N LYS A 78 -9.79 -13.00 0.67
CA LYS A 78 -9.67 -13.82 1.89
C LYS A 78 -8.21 -14.18 2.10
N LEU A 79 -7.68 -13.82 3.27
CA LEU A 79 -6.27 -14.02 3.57
C LEU A 79 -5.91 -15.52 3.56
N PRO A 80 -4.88 -15.90 2.79
CA PRO A 80 -4.39 -17.27 2.75
C PRO A 80 -3.77 -17.67 4.10
N ARG A 81 -3.94 -18.94 4.47
CA ARG A 81 -3.38 -19.51 5.71
C ARG A 81 -2.00 -20.13 5.48
N SER A 82 -1.71 -20.49 4.24
CA SER A 82 -0.46 -21.15 3.87
C SER A 82 0.74 -20.20 3.80
N VAL A 83 0.54 -18.89 3.82
CA VAL A 83 1.63 -17.88 3.78
C VAL A 83 1.53 -16.93 4.98
N PRO A 84 2.66 -16.41 5.49
CA PRO A 84 2.66 -15.52 6.65
C PRO A 84 2.08 -14.15 6.28
N THR A 85 0.87 -13.85 6.76
CA THR A 85 0.15 -12.60 6.42
C THR A 85 0.29 -11.46 7.43
N SER A 86 0.79 -11.76 8.63
CA SER A 86 0.92 -10.80 9.72
C SER A 86 1.85 -9.63 9.39
N LEU A 87 2.96 -9.89 8.68
CA LEU A 87 3.90 -8.84 8.27
C LEU A 87 3.26 -7.84 7.30
N TYR A 88 2.40 -8.32 6.39
CA TYR A 88 1.69 -7.45 5.45
C TYR A 88 0.68 -6.56 6.18
N GLN A 89 -0.06 -7.14 7.12
CA GLN A 89 -1.00 -6.39 7.97
C GLN A 89 -0.31 -5.29 8.77
N VAL A 90 0.81 -5.59 9.42
CA VAL A 90 1.56 -4.58 10.19
C VAL A 90 1.97 -3.39 9.32
N ASN A 91 2.40 -3.64 8.07
CA ASN A 91 2.78 -2.56 7.15
C ASN A 91 1.59 -1.74 6.67
N ILE A 92 0.46 -2.38 6.37
CA ILE A 92 -0.78 -1.67 5.99
C ILE A 92 -1.30 -0.86 7.19
N ASP A 93 -1.31 -1.42 8.39
CA ASP A 93 -1.73 -0.74 9.61
C ASP A 93 -0.88 0.50 9.87
N LYS A 94 0.44 0.40 9.66
CA LYS A 94 1.36 1.52 9.81
C LYS A 94 1.03 2.64 8.83
N THR A 95 0.83 2.34 7.54
CA THR A 95 0.51 3.38 6.54
C THR A 95 -0.89 3.93 6.73
N THR A 96 -1.84 3.11 7.19
CA THR A 96 -3.21 3.54 7.56
C THR A 96 -3.15 4.57 8.68
N LYS A 97 -2.40 4.29 9.76
CA LYS A 97 -2.23 5.23 10.87
C LYS A 97 -1.60 6.55 10.42
N THR A 98 -0.58 6.49 9.56
CA THR A 98 0.03 7.70 9.00
C THR A 98 -0.97 8.49 8.14
N LEU A 99 -1.75 7.80 7.31
CA LEU A 99 -2.78 8.44 6.48
C LEU A 99 -3.84 9.12 7.34
N THR A 100 -4.38 8.44 8.37
CA THR A 100 -5.34 9.04 9.30
C THR A 100 -4.76 10.27 10.00
N LEU A 101 -3.50 10.20 10.45
CA LEU A 101 -2.84 11.32 11.11
C LEU A 101 -2.67 12.53 10.19
N GLU A 102 -2.23 12.32 8.95
CA GLU A 102 -2.08 13.42 7.98
C GLU A 102 -3.43 13.95 7.51
N PHE A 103 -4.48 13.12 7.46
CA PHE A 103 -5.84 13.56 7.19
C PHE A 103 -6.37 14.48 8.30
N ASP A 104 -6.29 14.05 9.57
CA ASP A 104 -6.68 14.88 10.73
C ASP A 104 -5.88 16.18 10.80
N ARG A 105 -4.61 16.12 10.41
CA ARG A 105 -3.75 17.31 10.31
C ARG A 105 -4.22 18.23 9.20
N ALA A 106 -4.51 17.70 8.02
CA ALA A 106 -4.96 18.48 6.88
C ALA A 106 -6.28 19.20 7.18
N LEU A 107 -7.24 18.52 7.78
CA LEU A 107 -8.50 19.11 8.24
C LEU A 107 -8.25 20.34 9.14
N ARG A 108 -7.43 20.17 10.19
CA ARG A 108 -7.12 21.28 11.11
C ARG A 108 -6.43 22.46 10.43
N GLU A 109 -5.53 22.20 9.48
CA GLU A 109 -4.81 23.27 8.79
C GLU A 109 -5.72 23.97 7.75
N PHE A 110 -6.55 23.24 7.01
CA PHE A 110 -7.50 23.84 6.07
C PHE A 110 -8.53 24.72 6.77
N THR A 111 -9.07 24.28 7.92
CA THR A 111 -9.96 25.13 8.74
C THR A 111 -9.26 26.40 9.24
N LYS A 112 -8.00 26.32 9.72
CA LYS A 112 -7.24 27.51 10.13
C LYS A 112 -7.01 28.50 8.99
N LEU A 113 -6.89 28.00 7.76
CA LEU A 113 -6.69 28.79 6.56
C LEU A 113 -8.00 29.34 5.97
N GLY A 114 -9.16 29.05 6.58
CA GLY A 114 -10.47 29.45 6.06
C GLY A 114 -10.81 28.78 4.72
N ARG A 115 -10.30 27.57 4.50
CA ARG A 115 -10.52 26.72 3.31
C ARG A 115 -11.44 25.56 3.69
N ASP A 116 -12.63 25.89 4.20
CA ASP A 116 -13.59 24.89 4.68
C ASP A 116 -14.06 23.95 3.56
N ASP A 117 -14.03 24.42 2.31
CA ASP A 117 -14.30 23.63 1.09
C ASP A 117 -13.31 22.46 0.86
N LEU A 118 -12.12 22.52 1.47
CA LEU A 118 -11.11 21.46 1.44
C LEU A 118 -11.08 20.63 2.74
N ALA A 119 -11.93 20.98 3.72
CA ALA A 119 -12.00 20.34 5.03
C ALA A 119 -13.27 19.47 5.24
N ASP A 120 -14.15 19.37 4.23
CA ASP A 120 -15.29 18.45 4.17
C ASP A 120 -14.98 17.18 3.36
#